data_AF-A0A369H2A2-F1
#
_entry.id   AF-A0A369H2A2-F1
#
_cell.length_a   1.000
_cell.length_b   1.000
_cell.length_c   1.000
_cell.angle_alpha   90.00
_cell.angle_beta   90.00
_cell.angle_gamma   90.00
#
_symmetry.space_group_name_H-M   'P 1'
#
loop_
_entity.id
_entity.type
_entity.pdbx_description
1 polymer ?
#
loop_
_entity_poly.entity_id
_entity_poly.type
_entity_poly.pdbx_seq_one_letter_code
_entity_poly.pdbx_strand_id
1 'polypeptide(L)'
;MTASPVSLLLATAITVSAAASPRYLMYFDQYHMANLPDKSVTAGVNYVTTAFAPSTVFNWGSSYSFQKPLSEVRAMFDQGTKVCMAIGGWGDTSGFSTASVDDQSRKRFAKNVATALNNQGYDCVDIDWEYPGGNGQDYKQVPNESKKGEISAYPQLMCDIKAAIGDKELSAAIPGKEGDMIAFTAENMAMLNNCTDFFNVMTYDLMNRRDTTTNHHSSVKGSTNTIDTYIKRGMDPAKMNLGIPFYAKFFETKGECKEPIGCETVLLENADGSDTGKSGAYTFELENADKAEFKKAMQNGKEDDQQGGQWYWDPESRRFWTWDEPKFILQKLDMAAEKKLGGAFAWSLAEDALDWRHFKAMRDGIKKIGRRQC
;
A
#
# COMPACT_ATOMS: atom_id res chain seq x y z
N MET A 1 11.50 45.52 60.03
CA MET A 1 11.19 44.17 59.53
C MET A 1 10.11 44.31 58.47
N THR A 2 10.49 44.33 57.20
CA THR A 2 9.56 44.36 56.06
C THR A 2 10.09 43.39 55.02
N ALA A 3 9.45 42.23 54.92
CA ALA A 3 9.79 41.19 53.95
C ALA A 3 9.21 41.55 52.58
N SER A 4 10.06 41.51 51.55
CA SER A 4 9.69 41.69 50.15
C SER A 4 9.22 40.36 49.55
N PRO A 5 8.15 40.31 48.73
CA PRO A 5 7.75 39.08 48.08
C PRO A 5 8.61 38.88 46.83
N VAL A 6 9.27 37.72 46.73
CA VAL A 6 9.91 37.25 45.51
C VAL A 6 8.84 36.54 44.69
N SER A 7 8.40 37.16 43.59
CA SER A 7 7.56 36.50 42.59
C SER A 7 8.39 35.50 41.79
N LEU A 8 8.12 34.22 41.99
CA LEU A 8 8.66 33.13 41.20
C LEU A 8 7.91 33.07 39.85
N LEU A 9 8.53 33.52 38.76
CA LEU A 9 8.02 33.24 37.41
C LEU A 9 8.32 31.77 37.09
N LEU A 10 7.30 30.92 37.08
CA LEU A 10 7.35 29.62 36.42
C LEU A 10 7.39 29.87 34.90
N ALA A 11 8.54 29.67 34.28
CA ALA A 11 8.64 29.53 32.83
C ALA A 11 8.09 28.14 32.46
N THR A 12 6.85 28.08 31.97
CA THR A 12 6.33 26.90 31.28
C THR A 12 7.06 26.75 29.95
N ALA A 13 8.00 25.81 29.90
CA ALA A 13 8.61 25.38 28.65
C ALA A 13 7.52 24.71 27.80
N ILE A 14 6.98 25.44 26.82
CA ILE A 14 6.16 24.87 25.76
C ILE A 14 7.13 24.09 24.87
N THR A 15 7.23 22.78 25.09
CA THR A 15 7.83 21.88 24.12
C THR A 15 6.91 21.86 22.91
N VAL A 16 7.24 22.65 21.89
CA VAL A 16 6.69 22.48 20.55
C VAL A 16 7.20 21.13 20.06
N SER A 17 6.41 20.08 20.24
CA SER A 17 6.64 18.82 19.54
C SER A 17 6.54 19.15 18.06
N ALA A 18 7.66 19.12 17.34
CA ALA A 18 7.64 19.20 15.89
C ALA A 18 6.74 18.06 15.39
N ALA A 19 5.63 18.39 14.72
CA ALA A 19 4.79 17.37 14.10
C ALA A 19 5.68 16.52 13.17
N ALA A 20 5.60 15.20 13.30
CA ALA A 20 6.36 14.31 12.44
C ALA A 20 5.98 14.58 10.97
N SER A 21 6.99 14.68 10.11
CA SER A 21 6.75 14.84 8.67
C SER A 21 5.85 13.71 8.15
N PRO A 22 4.87 13.99 7.27
CA PRO A 22 4.04 12.96 6.68
C PRO A 22 4.92 11.93 5.95
N ARG A 23 4.53 10.66 6.02
CA ARG A 23 5.21 9.57 5.30
C ARG A 23 4.92 9.74 3.82
N TYR A 24 5.98 9.88 3.03
CA TYR A 24 5.96 9.85 1.58
C TYR A 24 6.76 8.63 1.15
N LEU A 25 6.04 7.54 0.89
CA LEU A 25 6.61 6.21 0.71
C LEU A 25 6.52 5.77 -0.75
N MET A 26 7.53 5.04 -1.22
CA MET A 26 7.54 4.42 -2.53
C MET A 26 7.84 2.93 -2.42
N TYR A 27 6.99 2.06 -2.96
CA TYR A 27 7.42 0.68 -3.22
C TYR A 27 8.37 0.68 -4.41
N PHE A 28 9.45 -0.09 -4.30
CA PHE A 28 10.45 -0.31 -5.32
C PHE A 28 10.52 -1.80 -5.60
N ASP A 29 9.72 -2.26 -6.56
CA ASP A 29 9.66 -3.66 -6.94
C ASP A 29 10.87 -4.07 -7.80
N GLN A 30 11.14 -5.37 -7.92
CA GLN A 30 12.27 -5.91 -8.70
C GLN A 30 11.96 -6.15 -10.20
N TYR A 31 10.72 -5.92 -10.63
CA TYR A 31 10.21 -6.23 -11.96
C TYR A 31 10.34 -5.04 -12.92
N HIS A 32 10.18 -3.82 -12.42
CA HIS A 32 10.25 -2.58 -13.21
C HIS A 32 11.55 -1.82 -12.95
N MET A 33 12.57 -2.10 -13.77
CA MET A 33 13.94 -1.55 -13.61
C MET A 33 14.40 -0.68 -14.78
N ALA A 34 13.63 -0.60 -15.85
CA ALA A 34 14.10 -0.02 -17.12
C ALA A 34 14.20 1.51 -17.08
N ASN A 35 13.28 2.17 -16.36
CA ASN A 35 13.21 3.63 -16.29
C ASN A 35 13.15 4.08 -14.83
N LEU A 36 14.31 4.17 -14.18
CA LEU A 36 14.38 4.62 -12.79
C LEU A 36 14.45 6.15 -12.71
N PRO A 37 13.71 6.79 -11.78
CA PRO A 37 13.73 8.24 -11.63
C PRO A 37 15.09 8.73 -11.15
N ASP A 38 15.49 9.92 -11.61
CA ASP A 38 16.63 10.62 -11.05
C ASP A 38 16.30 11.20 -9.66
N LYS A 39 17.34 11.55 -8.90
CA LYS A 39 17.18 12.03 -7.52
C LYS A 39 16.35 13.31 -7.39
N SER A 40 16.25 14.13 -8.44
CA SER A 40 15.40 15.33 -8.41
C SER A 40 13.90 15.01 -8.45
N VAL A 41 13.54 13.86 -9.04
CA VAL A 41 12.17 13.33 -9.01
C VAL A 41 11.89 12.81 -7.61
N THR A 42 12.74 11.93 -7.07
CA THR A 42 12.54 11.26 -5.77
C THR A 42 12.68 12.17 -4.54
N ALA A 43 13.06 13.44 -4.73
CA ALA A 43 13.24 14.41 -3.66
C ALA A 43 12.02 14.50 -2.73
N GLY A 44 12.27 14.44 -1.42
CA GLY A 44 11.26 14.48 -0.37
C GLY A 44 10.64 13.13 0.02
N VAL A 45 10.93 12.04 -0.72
CA VAL A 45 10.57 10.68 -0.29
C VAL A 45 11.38 10.33 0.95
N ASN A 46 10.70 9.99 2.04
CA ASN A 46 11.32 9.64 3.31
C ASN A 46 11.24 8.14 3.64
N TYR A 47 10.53 7.35 2.83
CA TYR A 47 10.52 5.88 2.88
C TYR A 47 10.59 5.28 1.48
N VAL A 48 11.41 4.25 1.31
CA VAL A 48 11.37 3.35 0.14
C VAL A 48 11.31 1.92 0.62
N THR A 49 10.39 1.13 0.08
CA THR A 49 10.17 -0.27 0.46
C THR A 49 10.54 -1.17 -0.72
N THR A 50 11.59 -1.98 -0.59
CA THR A 50 11.98 -2.94 -1.65
C THR A 50 11.06 -4.14 -1.66
N ALA A 51 10.50 -4.48 -2.81
CA ALA A 51 9.52 -5.56 -3.00
C ALA A 51 10.07 -6.65 -3.93
N PHE A 52 10.24 -7.91 -3.51
CA PHE A 52 9.91 -8.50 -2.20
C PHE A 52 10.97 -9.50 -1.73
N ALA A 53 11.00 -9.73 -0.42
CA ALA A 53 11.61 -10.90 0.20
C ALA A 53 10.58 -12.04 0.30
N PRO A 54 10.90 -13.27 -0.14
CA PRO A 54 9.95 -14.39 -0.03
C PRO A 54 9.70 -14.76 1.44
N SER A 55 8.44 -14.86 1.84
CA SER A 55 8.02 -15.15 3.22
C SER A 55 8.61 -16.47 3.73
N THR A 56 8.68 -17.49 2.86
CA THR A 56 9.15 -18.84 3.19
C THR A 56 10.62 -18.90 3.63
N VAL A 57 11.44 -17.92 3.24
CA VAL A 57 12.84 -17.80 3.70
C VAL A 57 12.88 -17.74 5.22
N PHE A 58 11.99 -16.96 5.82
CA PHE A 58 12.05 -16.62 7.24
C PHE A 58 11.48 -17.71 8.15
N ASN A 59 10.83 -18.75 7.62
CA ASN A 59 10.47 -19.92 8.43
C ASN A 59 11.72 -20.71 8.86
N TRP A 60 12.79 -20.70 8.06
CA TRP A 60 13.92 -21.63 8.24
C TRP A 60 15.29 -20.95 8.26
N GLY A 61 15.40 -19.71 7.80
CA GLY A 61 16.66 -18.97 7.79
C GLY A 61 16.46 -17.47 7.62
N SER A 62 17.53 -16.76 7.30
CA SER A 62 17.55 -15.29 7.19
C SER A 62 18.37 -14.79 6.02
N SER A 63 18.72 -15.69 5.09
CA SER A 63 19.51 -15.35 3.90
C SER A 63 18.60 -14.82 2.81
N TYR A 64 18.65 -13.50 2.62
CA TYR A 64 17.95 -12.78 1.57
C TYR A 64 18.83 -11.64 1.07
N SER A 65 18.75 -11.33 -0.21
CA SER A 65 19.33 -10.14 -0.82
C SER A 65 18.39 -9.65 -1.92
N PHE A 66 18.12 -8.34 -1.95
CA PHE A 66 17.38 -7.73 -3.05
C PHE A 66 18.27 -7.66 -4.30
N GLN A 67 17.67 -7.78 -5.49
CA GLN A 67 18.42 -7.83 -6.75
C GLN A 67 19.30 -6.60 -6.96
N LYS A 68 18.79 -5.41 -6.62
CA LYS A 68 19.57 -4.17 -6.64
C LYS A 68 20.30 -3.99 -5.30
N PRO A 69 21.61 -3.70 -5.28
CA PRO A 69 22.31 -3.43 -4.03
C PRO A 69 21.67 -2.29 -3.25
N LEU A 70 21.54 -2.46 -1.92
CA LEU A 70 20.86 -1.48 -1.06
C LEU A 70 21.53 -0.10 -1.07
N SER A 71 22.85 -0.05 -1.27
CA SER A 71 23.60 1.20 -1.45
C SER A 71 23.15 1.97 -2.70
N GLU A 72 22.85 1.28 -3.80
CA GLU A 72 22.36 1.90 -5.02
C GLU A 72 20.91 2.36 -4.87
N VAL A 73 20.07 1.60 -4.15
CA VAL A 73 18.72 2.04 -3.80
C VAL A 73 18.79 3.33 -2.98
N ARG A 74 19.60 3.37 -1.93
CA ARG A 74 19.78 4.58 -1.09
C ARG A 74 20.26 5.79 -1.89
N ALA A 75 21.14 5.59 -2.89
CA ALA A 75 21.66 6.66 -3.72
C ALA A 75 20.57 7.35 -4.57
N MET A 76 19.45 6.68 -4.84
CA MET A 76 18.31 7.23 -5.57
C MET A 76 17.49 8.23 -4.74
N PHE A 77 17.66 8.31 -3.42
CA PHE A 77 16.84 9.12 -2.53
C PHE A 77 17.66 10.13 -1.72
N ASP A 78 16.95 11.01 -1.01
CA ASP A 78 17.56 11.98 -0.10
C ASP A 78 18.25 11.29 1.09
N GLN A 79 19.24 11.97 1.66
CA GLN A 79 19.91 11.44 2.85
C GLN A 79 18.91 11.35 4.01
N GLY A 80 18.86 10.19 4.66
CA GLY A 80 17.93 9.92 5.75
C GLY A 80 16.61 9.26 5.35
N THR A 81 16.37 9.05 4.05
CA THR A 81 15.28 8.17 3.58
C THR A 81 15.48 6.77 4.14
N LYS A 82 14.43 6.24 4.79
CA LYS A 82 14.43 4.88 5.33
C LYS A 82 14.22 3.87 4.21
N VAL A 83 15.01 2.81 4.20
CA VAL A 83 14.86 1.68 3.28
C VAL A 83 14.27 0.50 4.04
N CYS A 84 13.08 0.07 3.63
CA CYS A 84 12.36 -1.04 4.22
C CYS A 84 12.42 -2.30 3.35
N MET A 85 12.41 -3.46 3.99
CA MET A 85 12.29 -4.76 3.33
C MET A 85 10.82 -5.21 3.38
N ALA A 86 10.12 -5.24 2.23
CA ALA A 86 8.81 -5.88 2.19
C ALA A 86 8.96 -7.40 2.08
N ILE A 87 8.20 -8.12 2.90
CA ILE A 87 8.10 -9.58 2.90
C ILE A 87 6.73 -9.94 2.38
N GLY A 88 6.65 -10.84 1.38
CA GLY A 88 5.38 -11.33 0.86
C GLY A 88 5.03 -10.75 -0.52
N GLY A 89 3.83 -10.17 -0.60
CA GLY A 89 3.18 -9.74 -1.84
C GLY A 89 2.18 -10.76 -2.38
N TRP A 90 1.44 -10.37 -3.42
CA TRP A 90 0.37 -11.17 -4.01
C TRP A 90 0.77 -12.61 -4.33
N GLY A 91 0.15 -13.57 -3.65
CA GLY A 91 0.38 -15.01 -3.82
C GLY A 91 1.43 -15.62 -2.88
N ASP A 92 2.22 -14.81 -2.16
CA ASP A 92 3.18 -15.29 -1.17
C ASP A 92 2.55 -15.38 0.23
N THR A 93 1.70 -16.39 0.42
CA THR A 93 0.96 -16.65 1.67
C THR A 93 1.57 -17.75 2.54
N SER A 94 2.28 -18.70 1.93
CA SER A 94 2.63 -19.97 2.59
C SER A 94 3.57 -19.82 3.80
N GLY A 95 4.53 -18.88 3.74
CA GLY A 95 5.46 -18.66 4.84
C GLY A 95 4.78 -17.99 6.04
N PHE A 96 3.83 -17.09 5.79
CA PHE A 96 3.01 -16.48 6.83
C PHE A 96 2.07 -17.49 7.49
N SER A 97 1.36 -18.30 6.71
CA SER A 97 0.52 -19.38 7.26
C SER A 97 1.35 -20.32 8.13
N THR A 98 2.53 -20.73 7.67
CA THR A 98 3.47 -21.57 8.45
C THR A 98 3.97 -20.87 9.72
N ALA A 99 4.26 -19.57 9.65
CA ALA A 99 4.71 -18.79 10.80
C ALA A 99 3.61 -18.62 11.85
N SER A 100 2.34 -18.60 11.43
CA SER A 100 1.20 -18.26 12.29
C SER A 100 0.62 -19.43 13.09
N VAL A 101 1.14 -20.66 12.91
CA VAL A 101 0.59 -21.90 13.50
C VAL A 101 0.66 -21.90 15.03
N ASP A 102 1.77 -21.45 15.61
CA ASP A 102 2.00 -21.47 17.06
C ASP A 102 3.02 -20.40 17.50
N ASP A 103 3.20 -20.27 18.82
CA ASP A 103 4.14 -19.31 19.41
C ASP A 103 5.60 -19.54 18.97
N GLN A 104 6.00 -20.81 18.81
CA GLN A 104 7.38 -21.16 18.46
C GLN A 104 7.70 -20.78 17.01
N SER A 105 6.78 -21.05 16.09
CA SER A 105 6.88 -20.72 14.66
C SER A 105 6.85 -19.21 14.43
N ARG A 106 5.98 -18.46 15.13
CA ARG A 106 5.96 -16.99 15.03
C ARG A 106 7.25 -16.35 15.51
N LYS A 107 7.74 -16.74 16.70
CA LYS A 107 8.98 -16.20 17.26
C LYS A 107 10.21 -16.55 16.43
N ARG A 108 10.22 -17.75 15.83
CA ARG A 108 11.29 -18.14 14.89
C ARG A 108 11.28 -17.27 13.64
N PHE A 109 10.11 -17.05 13.03
CA PHE A 109 9.94 -16.17 11.89
C PHE A 109 10.40 -14.75 12.23
N ALA A 110 9.91 -14.18 13.32
CA ALA A 110 10.28 -12.85 13.81
C ALA A 110 11.79 -12.69 14.03
N LYS A 111 12.44 -13.67 14.68
CA LYS A 111 13.90 -13.68 14.88
C LYS A 111 14.66 -13.69 13.55
N ASN A 112 14.21 -14.49 12.60
CA ASN A 112 14.83 -14.62 11.28
C ASN A 112 14.68 -13.34 10.46
N VAL A 113 13.51 -12.70 10.50
CA VAL A 113 13.27 -11.38 9.92
C VAL A 113 14.23 -10.35 10.52
N ALA A 114 14.32 -10.26 11.86
CA ALA A 114 15.22 -9.32 12.53
C ALA A 114 16.70 -9.57 12.16
N THR A 115 17.10 -10.83 12.01
CA THR A 115 18.45 -11.20 11.59
C THR A 115 18.75 -10.72 10.17
N ALA A 116 17.84 -10.97 9.23
CA ALA A 116 18.00 -10.54 7.84
C ALA A 116 18.02 -9.01 7.72
N LEU A 117 17.11 -8.34 8.41
CA LEU A 117 17.00 -6.89 8.47
C LEU A 117 18.33 -6.23 8.90
N ASN A 118 18.95 -6.76 9.96
CA ASN A 118 20.23 -6.27 10.46
C ASN A 118 21.40 -6.61 9.52
N ASN A 119 21.45 -7.84 8.99
CA ASN A 119 22.54 -8.27 8.12
C ASN A 119 22.60 -7.50 6.80
N GLN A 120 21.43 -7.15 6.25
CA GLN A 120 21.32 -6.43 4.98
C GLN A 120 21.34 -4.91 5.14
N GLY A 121 21.27 -4.38 6.37
CA GLY A 121 21.33 -2.94 6.64
C GLY A 121 20.05 -2.18 6.27
N TYR A 122 18.88 -2.82 6.43
CA TYR A 122 17.57 -2.17 6.30
C TYR A 122 17.20 -1.40 7.58
N ASP A 123 16.38 -0.36 7.41
CA ASP A 123 15.92 0.51 8.49
C ASP A 123 14.58 0.05 9.08
N CYS A 124 13.81 -0.72 8.30
CA CYS A 124 12.43 -1.11 8.60
C CYS A 124 12.04 -2.40 7.86
N VAL A 125 10.98 -3.05 8.33
CA VAL A 125 10.36 -4.19 7.64
C VAL A 125 8.89 -3.87 7.36
N ASP A 126 8.41 -4.31 6.20
CA ASP A 126 7.01 -4.22 5.80
C ASP A 126 6.46 -5.64 5.59
N ILE A 127 5.30 -5.94 6.20
CA ILE A 127 4.64 -7.24 6.08
C ILE A 127 3.47 -7.12 5.10
N ASP A 128 3.63 -7.76 3.95
CA ASP A 128 2.63 -7.77 2.88
C ASP A 128 2.02 -9.18 2.75
N TRP A 129 1.17 -9.54 3.72
CA TRP A 129 0.44 -10.81 3.72
C TRP A 129 -0.93 -10.61 3.10
N GLU A 130 -1.16 -11.22 1.92
CA GLU A 130 -2.39 -11.10 1.14
C GLU A 130 -3.23 -12.40 1.07
N TYR A 131 -4.22 -12.65 1.95
CA TYR A 131 -4.54 -11.93 3.18
C TYR A 131 -4.69 -12.88 4.37
N PRO A 132 -4.37 -12.44 5.61
CA PRO A 132 -4.57 -13.24 6.80
C PRO A 132 -6.06 -13.57 6.97
N GLY A 133 -6.38 -14.86 7.02
CA GLY A 133 -7.75 -15.37 7.16
C GLY A 133 -8.42 -15.73 5.83
N GLY A 134 -7.82 -15.45 4.68
CA GLY A 134 -8.31 -15.90 3.38
C GLY A 134 -8.38 -14.84 2.28
N ASN A 135 -9.12 -15.14 1.23
CA ASN A 135 -9.27 -14.31 0.01
C ASN A 135 -7.99 -13.95 -0.75
N GLY A 136 -6.84 -14.55 -0.41
CA GLY A 136 -5.60 -14.43 -1.18
C GLY A 136 -5.71 -15.03 -2.59
N GLN A 137 -4.59 -15.07 -3.30
CA GLN A 137 -4.53 -15.65 -4.65
C GLN A 137 -5.06 -17.11 -4.68
N ASP A 138 -4.87 -17.84 -3.59
CA ASP A 138 -5.17 -19.26 -3.44
C ASP A 138 -6.61 -19.56 -2.95
N TYR A 139 -7.50 -18.57 -2.87
CA TYR A 139 -8.80 -18.73 -2.21
C TYR A 139 -9.75 -19.77 -2.84
N LYS A 140 -9.53 -20.15 -4.10
CA LYS A 140 -10.26 -21.24 -4.78
C LYS A 140 -9.68 -22.61 -4.44
N GLN A 141 -8.41 -22.67 -4.05
CA GLN A 141 -7.68 -23.87 -3.65
C GLN A 141 -7.79 -24.11 -2.15
N VAL A 142 -7.73 -23.04 -1.35
CA VAL A 142 -7.70 -23.08 0.10
C VAL A 142 -8.87 -22.26 0.66
N PRO A 143 -9.91 -22.93 1.20
CA PRO A 143 -11.05 -22.24 1.80
C PRO A 143 -10.64 -21.39 3.00
N ASN A 144 -11.31 -20.24 3.19
CA ASN A 144 -11.06 -19.34 4.33
C ASN A 144 -11.22 -20.05 5.70
N GLU A 145 -12.11 -21.04 5.80
CA GLU A 145 -12.28 -21.82 7.04
C GLU A 145 -10.99 -22.54 7.48
N SER A 146 -10.17 -22.98 6.53
CA SER A 146 -8.86 -23.57 6.81
C SER A 146 -7.84 -22.55 7.32
N LYS A 147 -8.11 -21.26 7.14
CA LYS A 147 -7.25 -20.13 7.52
C LYS A 147 -7.77 -19.34 8.72
N LYS A 148 -8.85 -19.79 9.39
CA LYS A 148 -9.46 -19.04 10.52
C LYS A 148 -8.50 -18.74 11.68
N GLY A 149 -7.49 -19.59 11.90
CA GLY A 149 -6.48 -19.37 12.93
C GLY A 149 -5.60 -18.14 12.65
N GLU A 150 -5.43 -17.78 11.39
CA GLU A 150 -4.63 -16.62 10.96
C GLU A 150 -5.24 -15.29 11.43
N ILE A 151 -6.57 -15.26 11.64
CA ILE A 151 -7.30 -14.06 12.10
C ILE A 151 -6.76 -13.58 13.45
N SER A 152 -6.61 -14.48 14.42
CA SER A 152 -6.06 -14.12 15.75
C SER A 152 -4.54 -14.18 15.80
N ALA A 153 -3.90 -14.98 14.93
CA ALA A 153 -2.45 -15.12 14.90
C ALA A 153 -1.75 -13.94 14.20
N TYR A 154 -2.39 -13.26 13.25
CA TYR A 154 -1.81 -12.11 12.55
C TYR A 154 -1.35 -10.97 13.49
N PRO A 155 -2.18 -10.42 14.38
CA PRO A 155 -1.71 -9.39 15.32
C PRO A 155 -0.61 -9.90 16.27
N GLN A 156 -0.63 -11.19 16.64
CA GLN A 156 0.43 -11.81 17.44
C GLN A 156 1.76 -11.85 16.68
N LEU A 157 1.73 -12.24 15.40
CA LEU A 157 2.90 -12.24 14.54
C LEU A 157 3.48 -10.84 14.40
N MET A 158 2.64 -9.81 14.21
CA MET A 158 3.09 -8.42 14.16
C MET A 158 3.79 -8.00 15.45
N CYS A 159 3.25 -8.36 16.62
CA CYS A 159 3.91 -8.09 17.91
C CYS A 159 5.22 -8.85 18.09
N ASP A 160 5.28 -10.12 17.70
CA ASP A 160 6.50 -10.92 17.78
C ASP A 160 7.61 -10.32 16.88
N ILE A 161 7.25 -9.87 15.66
CA ILE A 161 8.18 -9.18 14.75
C ILE A 161 8.63 -7.86 15.37
N LYS A 162 7.71 -7.01 15.84
CA LYS A 162 8.05 -5.72 16.44
C LYS A 162 9.00 -5.88 17.63
N ALA A 163 8.76 -6.86 18.49
CA ALA A 163 9.63 -7.17 19.61
C ALA A 163 11.03 -7.62 19.14
N ALA A 164 11.11 -8.43 18.08
CA ALA A 164 12.38 -8.96 17.58
C ALA A 164 13.25 -7.90 16.86
N ILE A 165 12.64 -6.94 16.16
CA ILE A 165 13.37 -5.89 15.42
C ILE A 165 13.83 -4.72 16.30
N GLY A 166 13.34 -4.63 17.53
CA GLY A 166 13.69 -3.58 18.49
C GLY A 166 13.20 -2.20 18.06
N ASP A 167 14.09 -1.22 18.04
CA ASP A 167 13.76 0.19 17.74
C ASP A 167 13.48 0.46 16.25
N LYS A 168 13.64 -0.55 15.38
CA LYS A 168 13.30 -0.43 13.95
C LYS A 168 11.79 -0.39 13.75
N GLU A 169 11.38 0.16 12.60
CA GLU A 169 9.97 0.30 12.28
C GLU A 169 9.42 -0.95 11.60
N LEU A 170 8.19 -1.29 11.98
CA LEU A 170 7.34 -2.32 11.40
C LEU A 170 6.15 -1.66 10.71
N SER A 171 5.98 -1.95 9.42
CA SER A 171 4.75 -1.63 8.70
C SER A 171 4.07 -2.88 8.13
N ALA A 172 2.86 -2.70 7.62
CA ALA A 172 2.18 -3.73 6.85
C ALA A 172 1.37 -3.11 5.70
N ALA A 173 1.41 -3.76 4.53
CA ALA A 173 0.44 -3.53 3.48
C ALA A 173 -0.87 -4.24 3.83
N ILE A 174 -2.00 -3.52 3.77
CA ILE A 174 -3.30 -4.02 4.24
C ILE A 174 -4.40 -3.82 3.18
N PRO A 175 -5.42 -4.70 3.14
CA PRO A 175 -6.36 -4.77 2.01
C PRO A 175 -7.18 -3.51 1.79
N GLY A 176 -7.43 -3.19 0.52
CA GLY A 176 -8.34 -2.11 0.12
C GLY A 176 -9.82 -2.47 0.19
N LYS A 177 -10.16 -3.73 -0.13
CA LYS A 177 -11.55 -4.20 -0.19
C LYS A 177 -11.99 -4.70 1.18
N GLU A 178 -13.18 -4.27 1.60
CA GLU A 178 -13.73 -4.65 2.92
C GLU A 178 -13.86 -6.17 3.11
N GLY A 179 -14.19 -6.91 2.04
CA GLY A 179 -14.28 -8.37 2.08
C GLY A 179 -12.98 -9.07 2.41
N ASP A 180 -11.83 -8.43 2.16
CA ASP A 180 -10.49 -8.99 2.37
C ASP A 180 -9.92 -8.60 3.75
N MET A 181 -10.59 -7.70 4.48
CA MET A 181 -10.21 -7.24 5.82
C MET A 181 -10.52 -8.26 6.94
N ILE A 182 -10.33 -9.55 6.69
CA ILE A 182 -10.79 -10.65 7.56
C ILE A 182 -10.12 -10.62 8.94
N ALA A 183 -8.80 -10.41 9.00
CA ALA A 183 -8.06 -10.28 10.26
C ALA A 183 -8.11 -8.87 10.88
N PHE A 184 -8.69 -7.89 10.19
CA PHE A 184 -8.76 -6.49 10.65
C PHE A 184 -10.11 -6.20 11.30
N THR A 185 -10.45 -6.99 12.32
CA THR A 185 -11.66 -6.80 13.12
C THR A 185 -11.46 -5.72 14.18
N ALA A 186 -12.55 -5.25 14.79
CA ALA A 186 -12.47 -4.25 15.86
C ALA A 186 -11.70 -4.80 17.09
N GLU A 187 -11.81 -6.10 17.35
CA GLU A 187 -11.13 -6.79 18.45
C GLU A 187 -9.61 -6.84 18.25
N ASN A 188 -9.16 -7.08 17.02
CA ASN A 188 -7.72 -7.15 16.70
C ASN A 188 -7.06 -5.77 16.61
N MET A 189 -7.84 -4.72 16.37
CA MET A 189 -7.32 -3.40 16.00
C MET A 189 -6.45 -2.76 17.07
N ALA A 190 -6.80 -2.94 18.34
CA ALA A 190 -6.00 -2.42 19.46
C ALA A 190 -4.58 -3.01 19.48
N MET A 191 -4.46 -4.32 19.25
CA MET A 191 -3.16 -5.02 19.22
C MET A 191 -2.35 -4.63 17.98
N LEU A 192 -3.00 -4.54 16.82
CA LEU A 192 -2.38 -4.08 15.58
C LEU A 192 -1.82 -2.66 15.72
N ASN A 193 -2.61 -1.72 16.24
CA ASN A 193 -2.17 -0.36 16.54
C ASN A 193 -1.00 -0.35 17.53
N ASN A 194 -0.96 -1.24 18.52
CA ASN A 194 0.14 -1.23 19.49
C ASN A 194 1.46 -1.76 18.91
N CYS A 195 1.39 -2.74 18.02
CA CYS A 195 2.56 -3.47 17.55
C CYS A 195 3.08 -3.03 16.18
N THR A 196 2.34 -2.22 15.44
CA THR A 196 2.74 -1.77 14.10
C THR A 196 2.92 -0.25 14.10
N ASP A 197 4.01 0.25 13.53
CA ASP A 197 4.29 1.69 13.48
C ASP A 197 3.37 2.40 12.50
N PHE A 198 3.14 1.81 11.32
CA PHE A 198 2.19 2.32 10.34
C PHE A 198 1.68 1.25 9.37
N PHE A 199 0.58 1.53 8.68
CA PHE A 199 -0.07 0.64 7.72
C PHE A 199 -0.16 1.30 6.34
N ASN A 200 0.21 0.56 5.31
CA ASN A 200 0.08 0.96 3.91
C ASN A 200 -1.24 0.40 3.38
N VAL A 201 -2.31 1.20 3.40
CA VAL A 201 -3.64 0.77 2.98
C VAL A 201 -3.72 0.74 1.46
N MET A 202 -3.84 -0.46 0.88
CA MET A 202 -3.88 -0.68 -0.57
C MET A 202 -5.21 -0.22 -1.17
N THR A 203 -5.46 1.10 -1.18
CA THR A 203 -6.68 1.73 -1.69
C THR A 203 -6.77 1.74 -3.22
N TYR A 204 -6.35 0.64 -3.82
CA TYR A 204 -6.37 0.28 -5.23
C TYR A 204 -6.81 -1.19 -5.36
N ASP A 205 -6.99 -1.67 -6.58
CA ASP A 205 -7.58 -2.99 -6.88
C ASP A 205 -8.93 -3.25 -6.19
N LEU A 206 -9.66 -2.16 -5.94
CA LEU A 206 -11.03 -2.16 -5.41
C LEU A 206 -12.01 -2.82 -6.39
N MET A 207 -11.69 -2.76 -7.69
CA MET A 207 -12.19 -3.64 -8.73
C MET A 207 -11.09 -4.61 -9.12
N ASN A 208 -11.41 -5.90 -9.22
CA ASN A 208 -10.53 -6.95 -9.67
C ASN A 208 -11.31 -8.03 -10.46
N ARG A 209 -10.63 -9.08 -10.89
CA ARG A 209 -11.22 -10.15 -11.73
C ARG A 209 -12.38 -10.92 -11.08
N ARG A 210 -12.63 -10.73 -9.78
CA ARG A 210 -13.74 -11.36 -9.07
C ARG A 210 -15.03 -10.54 -9.16
N ASP A 211 -14.97 -9.30 -9.64
CA ASP A 211 -16.13 -8.43 -9.78
C ASP A 211 -16.88 -8.68 -11.09
N THR A 212 -18.21 -8.66 -11.03
CA THR A 212 -19.10 -8.94 -12.18
C THR A 212 -19.64 -7.68 -12.84
N THR A 213 -19.29 -6.50 -12.31
CA THR A 213 -19.67 -5.21 -12.86
C THR A 213 -18.51 -4.22 -12.81
N THR A 214 -18.48 -3.27 -13.74
CA THR A 214 -17.44 -2.23 -13.78
C THR A 214 -17.51 -1.32 -12.57
N ASN A 215 -16.33 -0.92 -12.10
CA ASN A 215 -16.11 0.08 -11.06
C ASN A 215 -14.69 0.65 -11.25
N HIS A 216 -14.39 1.77 -10.62
CA HIS A 216 -13.00 2.23 -10.56
C HIS A 216 -12.16 1.35 -9.63
N HIS A 217 -10.98 0.94 -10.07
CA HIS A 217 -10.08 0.15 -9.22
C HIS A 217 -9.48 0.97 -8.07
N SER A 218 -9.51 2.30 -8.16
CA SER A 218 -8.90 3.21 -7.17
C SER A 218 -9.65 4.54 -7.06
N SER A 219 -10.98 4.61 -7.11
CA SER A 219 -11.66 5.93 -7.04
C SER A 219 -11.44 6.66 -5.70
N VAL A 220 -11.51 7.99 -5.70
CA VAL A 220 -11.50 8.82 -4.47
C VAL A 220 -12.56 8.34 -3.48
N LYS A 221 -13.79 8.08 -3.96
CA LYS A 221 -14.88 7.57 -3.13
C LYS A 221 -14.59 6.18 -2.59
N GLY A 222 -14.03 5.29 -3.42
CA GLY A 222 -13.61 3.95 -3.01
C GLY A 222 -12.55 4.02 -1.91
N SER A 223 -11.47 4.79 -2.12
CA SER A 223 -10.42 5.00 -1.12
C SER A 223 -10.97 5.62 0.17
N THR A 224 -11.90 6.57 0.08
CA THR A 224 -12.56 7.19 1.24
C THR A 224 -13.29 6.14 2.07
N ASN A 225 -14.10 5.30 1.41
CA ASN A 225 -14.85 4.23 2.08
C ASN A 225 -13.92 3.23 2.76
N THR A 226 -12.83 2.81 2.10
CA THR A 226 -11.83 1.91 2.69
C THR A 226 -11.24 2.50 3.96
N ILE A 227 -10.79 3.75 3.92
CA ILE A 227 -10.22 4.42 5.09
C ILE A 227 -11.26 4.55 6.21
N ASP A 228 -12.48 4.97 5.89
CA ASP A 228 -13.55 5.08 6.89
C ASP A 228 -13.89 3.75 7.55
N THR A 229 -13.84 2.63 6.81
CA THR A 229 -14.01 1.30 7.38
C THR A 229 -12.91 0.98 8.40
N TYR A 230 -11.64 1.27 8.10
CA TYR A 230 -10.56 1.06 9.06
C TYR A 230 -10.69 1.94 10.30
N ILE A 231 -11.02 3.23 10.14
CA ILE A 231 -11.26 4.15 11.26
C ILE A 231 -12.41 3.65 12.13
N LYS A 232 -13.53 3.23 11.51
CA LYS A 232 -14.70 2.69 12.21
C LYS A 232 -14.36 1.43 13.02
N ARG A 233 -13.41 0.63 12.55
CA ARG A 233 -12.90 -0.56 13.24
C ARG A 233 -11.81 -0.23 14.28
N GLY A 234 -11.43 1.04 14.43
CA GLY A 234 -10.54 1.53 15.47
C GLY A 234 -9.07 1.69 15.06
N MET A 235 -8.74 1.64 13.76
CA MET A 235 -7.36 1.89 13.32
C MET A 235 -7.03 3.37 13.52
N ASP A 236 -5.84 3.66 14.07
CA ASP A 236 -5.40 5.04 14.23
C ASP A 236 -5.16 5.69 12.86
N PRO A 237 -5.89 6.77 12.50
CA PRO A 237 -5.67 7.47 11.24
C PRO A 237 -4.22 7.89 11.03
N ALA A 238 -3.53 8.35 12.09
CA ALA A 238 -2.14 8.80 12.00
C ALA A 238 -1.16 7.67 11.68
N LYS A 239 -1.59 6.40 11.81
CA LYS A 239 -0.82 5.22 11.41
C LYS A 239 -1.11 4.77 9.98
N MET A 240 -2.15 5.25 9.33
CA MET A 240 -2.46 4.85 7.95
C MET A 240 -1.75 5.73 6.92
N ASN A 241 -1.25 5.08 5.87
CA ASN A 241 -0.81 5.70 4.63
C ASN A 241 -1.78 5.30 3.52
N LEU A 242 -2.21 6.29 2.75
CA LEU A 242 -3.08 6.08 1.59
C LEU A 242 -2.30 5.51 0.39
N GLY A 243 -2.79 4.45 -0.24
CA GLY A 243 -2.17 3.83 -1.42
C GLY A 243 -2.60 4.46 -2.76
N ILE A 244 -1.61 4.76 -3.60
CA ILE A 244 -1.79 5.31 -4.96
C ILE A 244 -1.22 4.32 -5.99
N PRO A 245 -2.02 3.79 -6.93
CA PRO A 245 -1.52 2.92 -7.98
C PRO A 245 -0.92 3.74 -9.13
N PHE A 246 0.25 3.34 -9.62
CA PHE A 246 0.90 3.86 -10.82
C PHE A 246 0.65 2.90 -12.00
N TYR A 247 -0.58 2.42 -12.10
CA TYR A 247 -1.03 1.60 -13.22
C TYR A 247 -2.52 1.83 -13.47
N ALA A 248 -2.94 1.53 -14.70
CA ALA A 248 -4.33 1.41 -15.10
C ALA A 248 -4.77 -0.06 -15.03
N LYS A 249 -6.06 -0.30 -14.80
CA LYS A 249 -6.69 -1.61 -15.00
C LYS A 249 -7.60 -1.60 -16.22
N PHE A 250 -7.73 -2.76 -16.87
CA PHE A 250 -8.75 -3.01 -17.88
C PHE A 250 -9.58 -4.25 -17.55
N PHE A 251 -10.82 -4.27 -18.05
CA PHE A 251 -11.80 -5.35 -17.87
C PHE A 251 -12.70 -5.47 -19.11
N GLU A 252 -12.84 -6.66 -19.68
CA GLU A 252 -13.74 -6.91 -20.81
C GLU A 252 -15.21 -6.91 -20.36
N THR A 253 -16.08 -6.22 -21.10
CA THR A 253 -17.51 -6.06 -20.77
C THR A 253 -18.42 -6.83 -21.72
N LYS A 254 -19.59 -7.27 -21.23
CA LYS A 254 -20.60 -7.96 -22.05
C LYS A 254 -21.26 -7.06 -23.10
N GLY A 255 -21.27 -5.76 -22.86
CA GLY A 255 -21.83 -4.76 -23.76
C GLY A 255 -21.15 -3.41 -23.60
N GLU A 256 -21.71 -2.41 -24.26
CA GLU A 256 -21.25 -1.02 -24.17
C GLU A 256 -21.38 -0.47 -22.75
N CYS A 257 -20.33 0.22 -22.30
CA CYS A 257 -20.38 1.07 -21.12
C CYS A 257 -20.57 2.53 -21.49
N LYS A 258 -21.71 3.09 -21.07
CA LYS A 258 -21.99 4.52 -21.18
C LYS A 258 -21.62 5.29 -19.92
N GLU A 259 -21.51 4.57 -18.80
CA GLU A 259 -21.13 5.06 -17.49
C GLU A 259 -19.96 4.23 -16.94
N PRO A 260 -19.15 4.78 -16.02
CA PRO A 260 -18.00 4.07 -15.48
C PRO A 260 -18.36 2.89 -14.57
N ILE A 261 -19.52 2.96 -13.92
CA ILE A 261 -19.94 1.99 -12.91
C ILE A 261 -21.18 1.21 -13.38
N GLY A 262 -21.17 -0.10 -13.12
CA GLY A 262 -22.36 -0.94 -13.17
C GLY A 262 -22.57 -1.69 -14.47
N CYS A 263 -21.68 -1.58 -15.46
CA CYS A 263 -21.77 -2.43 -16.65
C CYS A 263 -21.38 -3.87 -16.33
N GLU A 264 -22.09 -4.85 -16.86
CA GLU A 264 -21.71 -6.25 -16.67
C GLU A 264 -20.38 -6.59 -17.36
N THR A 265 -19.50 -7.26 -16.61
CA THR A 265 -18.26 -7.85 -17.14
C THR A 265 -18.54 -9.23 -17.74
N VAL A 266 -17.68 -9.68 -18.64
CA VAL A 266 -17.62 -11.11 -18.99
C VAL A 266 -17.07 -11.91 -17.80
N LEU A 267 -16.95 -13.24 -17.92
CA LEU A 267 -16.22 -14.00 -16.91
C LEU A 267 -14.72 -13.61 -16.95
N LEU A 268 -14.24 -13.03 -15.87
CA LEU A 268 -12.86 -12.53 -15.73
C LEU A 268 -11.95 -13.50 -14.95
N GLU A 269 -12.53 -14.47 -14.24
CA GLU A 269 -11.81 -15.46 -13.47
C GLU A 269 -12.25 -16.89 -13.85
N ASN A 270 -11.28 -17.77 -14.07
CA ASN A 270 -11.52 -19.19 -14.32
C ASN A 270 -12.02 -19.90 -13.05
N ALA A 271 -12.55 -21.11 -13.22
CA ALA A 271 -13.05 -21.91 -12.09
C ALA A 271 -11.96 -22.23 -11.05
N ASP A 272 -10.70 -22.29 -11.47
CA ASP A 272 -9.52 -22.49 -10.63
C ASP A 272 -8.95 -21.18 -10.06
N GLY A 273 -9.60 -20.03 -10.24
CA GLY A 273 -9.14 -18.74 -9.72
C GLY A 273 -8.07 -18.02 -10.56
N SER A 274 -7.60 -18.62 -11.66
CA SER A 274 -6.68 -17.97 -12.60
C SER A 274 -7.38 -16.91 -13.44
N ASP A 275 -6.62 -15.96 -13.99
CA ASP A 275 -7.16 -14.91 -14.87
C ASP A 275 -7.55 -15.49 -16.23
N THR A 276 -8.65 -15.01 -16.82
CA THR A 276 -9.10 -15.45 -18.16
C THR A 276 -8.35 -14.76 -19.31
N GLY A 277 -7.44 -13.84 -19.01
CA GLY A 277 -6.78 -12.93 -19.95
C GLY A 277 -7.66 -11.72 -20.34
N LYS A 278 -8.81 -11.56 -19.68
CA LYS A 278 -9.83 -10.54 -20.01
C LYS A 278 -9.89 -9.39 -19.02
N SER A 279 -9.05 -9.45 -18.00
CA SER A 279 -8.71 -8.33 -17.14
C SER A 279 -7.20 -8.24 -17.00
N GLY A 280 -6.70 -7.07 -16.62
CA GLY A 280 -5.28 -6.90 -16.43
C GLY A 280 -4.91 -5.49 -16.03
N ALA A 281 -3.61 -5.25 -15.97
CA ALA A 281 -3.03 -3.95 -15.66
C ALA A 281 -2.06 -3.51 -16.74
N TYR A 282 -1.93 -2.20 -16.91
CA TYR A 282 -0.89 -1.55 -17.69
C TYR A 282 -0.24 -0.49 -16.80
N THR A 283 1.07 -0.60 -16.59
CA THR A 283 1.85 0.47 -15.95
C THR A 283 2.01 1.65 -16.91
N PHE A 284 2.33 2.83 -16.41
CA PHE A 284 2.48 4.03 -17.25
C PHE A 284 3.87 4.20 -17.88
N GLU A 285 4.80 3.30 -17.53
CA GLU A 285 6.18 3.37 -17.96
C GLU A 285 6.36 3.10 -19.48
N LEU A 286 7.59 3.29 -19.96
CA LEU A 286 7.93 3.24 -21.37
C LEU A 286 7.49 1.95 -22.07
N GLU A 287 7.62 0.80 -21.40
CA GLU A 287 7.27 -0.51 -21.98
C GLU A 287 5.80 -0.60 -22.40
N ASN A 288 4.93 0.12 -21.70
CA ASN A 288 3.49 0.11 -21.92
C ASN A 288 3.00 1.36 -22.67
N ALA A 289 3.68 2.50 -22.53
CA ALA A 289 3.26 3.79 -23.09
C ALA A 289 3.02 3.78 -24.61
N ASP A 290 3.77 2.98 -25.37
CA ASP A 290 3.64 2.88 -26.83
C ASP A 290 2.70 1.76 -27.31
N LYS A 291 2.15 0.96 -26.40
CA LYS A 291 1.17 -0.08 -26.77
C LYS A 291 -0.12 0.58 -27.26
N ALA A 292 -0.55 0.23 -28.47
CA ALA A 292 -1.63 0.91 -29.19
C ALA A 292 -2.93 1.02 -28.38
N GLU A 293 -3.34 -0.07 -27.71
CA GLU A 293 -4.56 -0.08 -26.88
C GLU A 293 -4.46 0.83 -25.66
N PHE A 294 -3.29 0.87 -25.01
CA PHE A 294 -3.08 1.71 -23.84
C PHE A 294 -3.02 3.18 -24.22
N LYS A 295 -2.30 3.51 -25.30
CA LYS A 295 -2.28 4.87 -25.86
C LYS A 295 -3.68 5.35 -26.24
N LYS A 296 -4.48 4.49 -26.86
CA LYS A 296 -5.89 4.78 -27.18
C LYS A 296 -6.70 5.05 -25.92
N ALA A 297 -6.53 4.25 -24.86
CA ALA A 297 -7.20 4.48 -23.58
C ALA A 297 -6.82 5.82 -22.96
N MET A 298 -5.53 6.12 -22.86
CA MET A 298 -5.04 7.39 -22.29
C MET A 298 -5.53 8.62 -23.07
N GLN A 299 -5.60 8.54 -24.40
CA GLN A 299 -6.07 9.64 -25.25
C GLN A 299 -7.58 9.90 -25.18
N ASN A 300 -8.38 8.89 -24.85
CA ASN A 300 -9.84 8.97 -24.84
C ASN A 300 -10.44 8.91 -23.43
N GLY A 301 -9.60 9.03 -22.39
CA GLY A 301 -10.04 9.04 -21.01
C GLY A 301 -11.07 10.12 -20.73
N LYS A 302 -12.04 9.76 -19.89
CA LYS A 302 -13.07 10.64 -19.34
C LYS A 302 -12.93 10.70 -17.83
N GLU A 303 -13.11 11.89 -17.28
CA GLU A 303 -13.17 12.11 -15.85
C GLU A 303 -14.54 11.64 -15.31
N ASP A 304 -14.53 10.89 -14.22
CA ASP A 304 -15.69 10.69 -13.36
C ASP A 304 -15.50 11.51 -12.08
N ASP A 305 -16.03 12.72 -12.07
CA ASP A 305 -16.00 13.61 -10.89
C ASP A 305 -16.92 13.13 -9.75
N GLN A 306 -17.89 12.24 -10.03
CA GLN A 306 -18.80 11.73 -9.01
C GLN A 306 -18.12 10.69 -8.11
N GLN A 307 -17.29 9.84 -8.70
CA GLN A 307 -16.56 8.80 -7.97
C GLN A 307 -15.13 9.22 -7.67
N GLY A 308 -14.53 10.04 -8.55
CA GLY A 308 -13.16 10.50 -8.48
C GLY A 308 -12.20 9.50 -9.12
N GLY A 309 -12.24 9.36 -10.44
CA GLY A 309 -11.32 8.50 -11.19
C GLY A 309 -11.40 8.75 -12.70
N GLN A 310 -10.41 8.26 -13.44
CA GLN A 310 -10.42 8.30 -14.89
C GLN A 310 -10.95 6.97 -15.44
N TRP A 311 -11.69 7.02 -16.57
CA TRP A 311 -12.13 5.82 -17.26
C TRP A 311 -12.22 5.98 -18.76
N TYR A 312 -12.25 4.87 -19.48
CA TYR A 312 -12.55 4.83 -20.90
C TYR A 312 -13.15 3.47 -21.26
N TRP A 313 -14.18 3.44 -22.10
CA TRP A 313 -14.65 2.19 -22.69
C TRP A 313 -14.26 2.15 -24.17
N ASP A 314 -13.44 1.18 -24.54
CA ASP A 314 -13.02 0.96 -25.92
C ASP A 314 -14.04 0.09 -26.67
N PRO A 315 -14.75 0.64 -27.69
CA PRO A 315 -15.73 -0.14 -28.45
C PRO A 315 -15.12 -1.27 -29.27
N GLU A 316 -13.86 -1.17 -29.68
CA GLU A 316 -13.22 -2.18 -30.54
C GLU A 316 -12.82 -3.41 -29.74
N SER A 317 -12.14 -3.21 -28.61
CA SER A 317 -11.71 -4.31 -27.74
C SER A 317 -12.75 -4.71 -26.70
N ARG A 318 -13.84 -3.93 -26.57
CA ARG A 318 -14.85 -4.05 -25.50
C ARG A 318 -14.25 -4.02 -24.10
N ARG A 319 -13.17 -3.26 -23.91
CA ARG A 319 -12.50 -3.13 -22.61
C ARG A 319 -12.89 -1.82 -21.95
N PHE A 320 -13.34 -1.93 -20.70
CA PHE A 320 -13.42 -0.84 -19.76
C PHE A 320 -12.05 -0.64 -19.10
N TRP A 321 -11.54 0.59 -19.16
CA TRP A 321 -10.29 1.03 -18.56
C TRP A 321 -10.57 1.96 -17.39
N THR A 322 -9.78 1.88 -16.33
CA THR A 322 -9.84 2.78 -15.17
C THR A 322 -8.44 3.04 -14.62
N TRP A 323 -8.17 4.30 -14.22
CA TRP A 323 -6.90 4.70 -13.63
C TRP A 323 -7.02 6.02 -12.84
N ASP A 324 -5.93 6.43 -12.21
CA ASP A 324 -5.79 7.73 -11.58
C ASP A 324 -5.07 8.74 -12.48
N GLU A 325 -5.64 9.93 -12.65
CA GLU A 325 -4.91 11.11 -13.16
C GLU A 325 -4.48 12.02 -11.99
N PRO A 326 -3.49 12.92 -12.18
CA PRO A 326 -3.01 13.84 -11.13
C PRO A 326 -4.10 14.56 -10.33
N LYS A 327 -5.21 14.94 -10.98
CA LYS A 327 -6.38 15.56 -10.33
C LYS A 327 -6.94 14.68 -9.21
N PHE A 328 -7.17 13.40 -9.48
CA PHE A 328 -7.77 12.47 -8.52
C PHE A 328 -6.78 12.07 -7.42
N ILE A 329 -5.49 11.95 -7.74
CA ILE A 329 -4.44 11.78 -6.72
C ILE A 329 -4.47 12.94 -5.72
N LEU A 330 -4.55 14.18 -6.20
CA LEU A 330 -4.61 15.35 -5.34
C LEU A 330 -5.89 15.36 -4.47
N GLN A 331 -7.05 14.99 -5.03
CA GLN A 331 -8.30 14.88 -4.26
C GLN A 331 -8.21 13.81 -3.17
N LYS A 332 -7.59 12.66 -3.46
CA LYS A 332 -7.37 11.63 -2.43
C LYS A 332 -6.44 12.11 -1.33
N LEU A 333 -5.40 12.87 -1.66
CA LEU A 333 -4.47 13.42 -0.68
C LEU A 333 -5.09 14.57 0.14
N ASP A 334 -6.02 15.32 -0.44
CA ASP A 334 -6.87 16.25 0.32
C ASP A 334 -7.74 15.49 1.33
N MET A 335 -8.39 14.40 0.92
CA MET A 335 -9.13 13.50 1.81
C MET A 335 -8.23 12.90 2.91
N ALA A 336 -7.02 12.44 2.55
CA ALA A 336 -6.06 11.92 3.52
C ALA A 336 -5.69 12.98 4.57
N ALA A 337 -5.49 14.23 4.17
CA ALA A 337 -5.21 15.33 5.08
C ALA A 337 -6.43 15.65 5.98
N GLU A 338 -7.65 15.61 5.46
CA GLU A 338 -8.89 15.79 6.22
C GLU A 338 -9.09 14.72 7.29
N LYS A 339 -8.79 13.46 6.95
CA LYS A 339 -8.86 12.33 7.87
C LYS A 339 -7.63 12.20 8.77
N LYS A 340 -6.66 13.12 8.68
CA LYS A 340 -5.42 13.15 9.46
C LYS A 340 -4.60 11.86 9.30
N LEU A 341 -4.54 11.33 8.08
CA LEU A 341 -3.69 10.20 7.76
C LEU A 341 -2.23 10.58 7.98
N GLY A 342 -1.39 9.59 8.30
CA GLY A 342 0.03 9.84 8.55
C GLY A 342 0.88 9.92 7.27
N GLY A 343 0.32 9.64 6.10
CA GLY A 343 1.04 9.74 4.84
C GLY A 343 0.33 9.14 3.64
N ALA A 344 1.11 8.89 2.59
CA ALA A 344 0.70 8.16 1.41
C ALA A 344 1.86 7.36 0.82
N PHE A 345 1.55 6.33 0.07
CA PHE A 345 2.51 5.52 -0.65
C PHE A 345 2.09 5.25 -2.09
N ALA A 346 3.05 4.92 -2.95
CA ALA A 346 2.79 4.49 -4.32
C ALA A 346 3.19 3.03 -4.56
N TRP A 347 2.37 2.32 -5.33
CA TRP A 347 2.73 1.09 -6.02
C TRP A 347 2.75 1.34 -7.54
N SER A 348 3.88 1.28 -8.24
CA SER A 348 5.26 1.26 -7.74
C SER A 348 6.12 2.34 -8.42
N LEU A 349 7.26 2.70 -7.81
CA LEU A 349 8.12 3.82 -8.19
C LEU A 349 8.42 3.94 -9.69
N ALA A 350 8.77 2.83 -10.33
CA ALA A 350 9.20 2.81 -11.73
C ALA A 350 8.01 2.68 -12.71
N GLU A 351 6.81 2.42 -12.21
CA GLU A 351 5.60 2.25 -13.01
C GLU A 351 4.97 3.59 -13.45
N ASP A 352 5.48 4.74 -12.96
CA ASP A 352 4.96 6.06 -13.30
C ASP A 352 5.16 6.41 -14.79
N ALA A 353 4.39 7.39 -15.26
CA ALA A 353 4.51 7.96 -16.59
C ALA A 353 5.88 8.63 -16.78
N LEU A 354 6.31 8.74 -18.04
CA LEU A 354 7.62 9.29 -18.42
C LEU A 354 7.86 10.73 -17.94
N ASP A 355 6.80 11.49 -17.71
CA ASP A 355 6.85 12.85 -17.20
C ASP A 355 6.75 12.92 -15.66
N TRP A 356 6.70 11.78 -14.97
CA TRP A 356 6.58 11.63 -13.52
C TRP A 356 5.35 12.34 -12.95
N ARG A 357 4.25 12.41 -13.71
CA ARG A 357 3.07 13.21 -13.32
C ARG A 357 2.37 12.69 -12.06
N HIS A 358 2.28 11.37 -11.86
CA HIS A 358 1.64 10.83 -10.65
C HIS A 358 2.53 11.09 -9.43
N PHE A 359 3.84 10.90 -9.57
CA PHE A 359 4.81 11.25 -8.54
C PHE A 359 4.75 12.74 -8.17
N LYS A 360 4.76 13.64 -9.16
CA LYS A 360 4.66 15.09 -8.93
C LYS A 360 3.36 15.45 -8.20
N ALA A 361 2.23 14.85 -8.60
CA ALA A 361 0.95 15.05 -7.92
C ALA A 361 1.00 14.60 -6.45
N MET A 362 1.62 13.44 -6.17
CA MET A 362 1.81 12.97 -4.80
C MET A 362 2.68 13.92 -3.98
N ARG A 363 3.82 14.37 -4.53
CA ARG A 363 4.73 15.31 -3.86
C ARG A 363 4.03 16.60 -3.46
N ASP A 364 3.10 17.08 -4.29
CA ASP A 364 2.34 18.29 -3.98
C ASP A 364 1.21 18.05 -2.98
N GLY A 365 0.53 16.91 -3.04
CA GLY A 365 -0.51 16.54 -2.09
C GLY A 365 0.03 16.20 -0.69
N ILE A 366 1.17 15.52 -0.57
CA ILE A 366 1.82 15.17 0.71
C ILE A 366 2.07 16.41 1.59
N LYS A 367 2.47 17.54 0.98
CA LYS A 367 2.71 18.80 1.70
C LYS A 367 1.46 19.30 2.44
N LYS A 368 0.26 18.92 1.98
CA LYS A 368 -1.02 19.31 2.60
C LYS A 368 -1.33 18.49 3.84
N ILE A 369 -0.96 17.20 3.86
CA ILE A 369 -1.11 16.32 5.03
C ILE A 369 -0.30 16.90 6.19
N GLY A 370 0.98 17.24 5.96
CA GLY A 370 1.85 17.77 7.02
C GLY A 370 1.44 19.13 7.60
N ARG A 371 0.72 19.97 6.83
CA ARG A 371 0.28 21.30 7.29
C ARG A 371 -0.95 21.27 8.20
N ARG A 372 -1.80 20.25 8.08
CA ARG A 372 -3.04 20.12 8.87
C ARG A 372 -2.85 19.36 10.19
N GLN A 373 -1.65 18.86 10.44
CA GLN A 373 -1.25 18.22 11.70
C GLN A 373 -0.61 19.20 12.71
N CYS A 374 -0.34 20.44 12.30
CA CYS A 374 0.23 21.52 13.14
C CYS A 374 -0.85 22.38 13.80
#